data_AF-A0A2N2P993-F1
#
_entry.id   AF-A0A2N2P993-F1
#
_cell.length_a   1.000
_cell.length_b   1.000
_cell.length_c   1.000
_cell.angle_alpha   90.00
_cell.angle_beta   90.00
_cell.angle_gamma   90.00
#
_symmetry.space_group_name_H-M   'P 1'
#
loop_
_entity.id
_entity.type
_entity.pdbx_description
1 polymer ?
#
loop_
_entity_poly.entity_id
_entity_poly.type
_entity_poly.pdbx_seq_one_letter_code
_entity_poly.pdbx_strand_id
1 'polypeptide(L)'
;MSSMQKKRPFWLKFLAFTLLILSLTGWLRLYQSFYQWQWLVELGVTPGPLYTAVSGAVSGLAAAVGAAALWLHLPWSKRYIQVCVLVLMAASWLEYLLFTRTDAGFADLPFRLISSILYLGFVYLYLQLTPAIKQMENKHEKPN
;
A
#
# COMPACT_ATOMS: atom_id res chain seq x y z
N MET A 1 -22.98 -28.07 17.52
CA MET A 1 -22.64 -26.63 17.70
C MET A 1 -21.80 -26.19 16.51
N SER A 2 -22.42 -25.69 15.44
CA SER A 2 -21.67 -25.10 14.32
C SER A 2 -21.07 -23.80 14.81
N SER A 3 -19.75 -23.76 14.88
CA SER A 3 -19.01 -22.51 15.11
C SER A 3 -19.45 -21.52 14.03
N MET A 4 -20.22 -20.50 14.39
CA MET A 4 -20.46 -19.35 13.54
C MET A 4 -19.10 -18.72 13.26
N GLN A 5 -18.46 -19.15 12.17
CA GLN A 5 -17.23 -18.53 11.69
C GLN A 5 -17.59 -17.09 11.35
N LYS A 6 -17.22 -16.15 12.24
CA LYS A 6 -17.33 -14.71 11.96
C LYS A 6 -16.59 -14.46 10.65
N LYS A 7 -17.35 -14.37 9.55
CA LYS A 7 -16.79 -14.15 8.22
C LYS A 7 -15.98 -12.85 8.29
N ARG A 8 -14.71 -12.92 7.88
CA ARG A 8 -13.84 -11.73 7.86
C ARG A 8 -14.53 -10.62 7.07
N PRO A 9 -14.58 -9.38 7.58
CA PRO A 9 -15.29 -8.30 6.92
C PRO A 9 -14.71 -8.08 5.52
N PHE A 10 -15.60 -7.91 4.54
CA PHE A 10 -15.24 -7.76 3.13
C PHE A 10 -14.15 -6.69 2.93
N TRP A 11 -14.30 -5.55 3.59
CA TRP A 11 -13.37 -4.44 3.54
C TRP A 11 -11.96 -4.77 4.06
N LEU A 12 -11.81 -5.70 5.00
CA LEU A 12 -10.49 -6.12 5.50
C LEU A 12 -9.78 -6.98 4.45
N LYS A 13 -10.54 -7.87 3.78
CA LYS A 13 -10.01 -8.64 2.65
C LYS A 13 -9.61 -7.71 1.51
N PHE A 14 -10.42 -6.68 1.24
CA PHE A 14 -10.10 -5.67 0.23
C PHE A 14 -8.82 -4.90 0.58
N LEU A 15 -8.66 -4.42 1.82
CA LEU A 15 -7.43 -3.76 2.26
C LEU A 15 -6.21 -4.68 2.11
N ALA A 16 -6.31 -5.93 2.59
CA ALA A 16 -5.25 -6.92 2.44
C ALA A 16 -4.89 -7.15 0.96
N PHE A 17 -5.90 -7.22 0.09
CA PHE A 17 -5.71 -7.37 -1.34
C PHE A 17 -4.99 -6.17 -1.96
N THR A 18 -5.31 -4.93 -1.57
CA THR A 18 -4.58 -3.75 -2.06
C THR A 18 -3.11 -3.74 -1.61
N LEU A 19 -2.81 -4.19 -0.39
CA LEU A 19 -1.44 -4.32 0.11
C LEU A 19 -0.66 -5.41 -0.64
N LEU A 20 -1.33 -6.51 -1.02
CA LEU A 20 -0.73 -7.54 -1.87
C LEU A 20 -0.42 -7.01 -3.27
N ILE A 21 -1.33 -6.23 -3.88
CA ILE A 21 -1.06 -5.57 -5.16
C ILE A 21 0.16 -4.65 -5.04
N LEU A 22 0.23 -3.82 -3.98
CA LEU A 22 1.40 -2.96 -3.73
C LEU A 22 2.69 -3.75 -3.53
N SER A 23 2.61 -4.92 -2.89
CA SER A 23 3.76 -5.80 -2.75
C SER A 23 4.21 -6.34 -4.10
N LEU A 24 3.27 -6.82 -4.92
CA LEU A 24 3.54 -7.35 -6.25
C LEU A 24 4.16 -6.29 -7.17
N THR A 25 3.69 -5.04 -7.13
CA THR A 25 4.29 -3.97 -7.95
C THR A 25 5.72 -3.66 -7.51
N GLY A 26 6.03 -3.70 -6.21
CA GLY A 26 7.39 -3.57 -5.70
C GLY A 26 8.32 -4.69 -6.19
N TRP A 27 7.86 -5.94 -6.10
CA TRP A 27 8.62 -7.10 -6.61
C TRP A 27 8.78 -7.09 -8.13
N LEU A 28 7.74 -6.67 -8.86
CA LEU A 28 7.81 -6.51 -10.31
C LEU A 28 8.81 -5.44 -10.70
N ARG A 29 8.87 -4.33 -9.96
CA ARG A 29 9.86 -3.26 -10.15
C ARG A 29 11.29 -3.78 -9.92
N LEU A 30 11.50 -4.59 -8.88
CA LEU A 30 12.79 -5.27 -8.65
C LEU A 30 13.17 -6.15 -9.84
N TYR A 31 12.25 -7.01 -10.28
CA TYR A 31 12.48 -7.92 -11.41
C TYR A 31 12.79 -7.16 -12.70
N GLN A 32 11.99 -6.14 -13.04
CA GLN A 32 12.21 -5.31 -14.22
C GLN A 32 13.57 -4.62 -14.19
N SER A 33 14.01 -4.18 -13.02
CA SER A 33 15.30 -3.53 -12.86
C SER A 33 16.47 -4.47 -13.17
N PHE A 34 16.39 -5.74 -12.80
CA PHE A 34 17.40 -6.74 -13.16
C PHE A 34 17.29 -7.15 -14.63
N TYR A 35 16.07 -7.35 -15.12
CA TYR A 35 15.82 -7.75 -16.51
C TYR A 35 16.30 -6.71 -17.52
N GLN A 36 16.10 -5.42 -17.22
CA GLN A 36 16.47 -4.31 -18.10
C GLN A 36 17.80 -3.65 -17.70
N TRP A 37 18.60 -4.30 -16.86
CA TRP A 37 19.78 -3.69 -16.26
C TRP A 37 20.73 -3.09 -17.30
N GLN A 38 21.06 -3.86 -18.34
CA GLN A 38 21.98 -3.43 -19.41
C GLN A 38 21.42 -2.22 -20.16
N TRP A 39 20.15 -2.25 -20.56
CA TRP A 39 19.47 -1.15 -21.23
C TRP A 39 19.42 0.13 -20.38
N LEU A 40 19.16 0.00 -19.07
CA LEU A 40 19.11 1.14 -18.16
C LEU A 40 20.48 1.79 -17.98
N VAL A 41 21.56 1.00 -18.00
CA VAL A 41 22.95 1.51 -17.94
C VAL A 41 23.33 2.17 -19.26
N GLU A 42 23.07 1.52 -20.40
CA GLU A 42 23.43 2.01 -21.72
C GLU A 42 22.70 3.31 -22.09
N LEU A 43 21.42 3.43 -21.75
CA LEU A 43 20.61 4.61 -22.02
C LEU A 43 20.82 5.74 -20.99
N GLY A 44 21.66 5.53 -19.97
CA GLY A 44 21.92 6.52 -18.92
C GLY A 44 20.67 6.95 -18.16
N VAL A 45 19.68 6.04 -18.02
CA VAL A 45 18.38 6.37 -17.44
C VAL A 45 18.53 6.68 -15.96
N THR A 46 18.02 7.84 -15.54
CA THR A 46 17.94 8.23 -14.13
C THR A 46 16.49 8.14 -13.65
N PRO A 47 16.18 7.45 -12.53
CA PRO A 47 17.13 6.84 -11.59
C PRO A 47 17.68 5.49 -12.08
N GLY A 48 18.95 5.22 -11.74
CA GLY A 48 19.67 4.03 -12.20
C GLY A 48 19.07 2.70 -11.70
N PRO A 49 19.48 1.57 -12.30
CA PRO A 49 18.90 0.26 -12.01
C PRO A 49 19.07 -0.16 -10.55
N LEU A 50 20.22 0.10 -9.92
CA LEU A 50 20.42 -0.19 -8.50
C LEU A 50 19.37 0.46 -7.60
N TYR A 51 19.06 1.74 -7.84
CA TYR A 51 18.06 2.46 -7.06
C TYR A 51 16.67 1.84 -7.25
N THR A 52 16.29 1.58 -8.50
CA THR A 52 14.99 1.01 -8.87
C THR A 52 14.80 -0.39 -8.28
N ALA A 53 15.86 -1.20 -8.27
CA ALA A 53 15.88 -2.50 -7.60
C ALA A 53 15.65 -2.36 -6.10
N VAL A 54 16.46 -1.55 -5.41
CA VAL A 54 16.36 -1.38 -3.95
C VAL A 54 15.01 -0.81 -3.54
N SER A 55 14.51 0.23 -4.21
CA SER A 55 13.21 0.82 -3.89
C SER A 55 12.06 -0.16 -4.18
N GLY A 56 12.16 -0.96 -5.24
CA GLY A 56 11.23 -2.06 -5.52
C GLY A 56 11.23 -3.12 -4.42
N ALA A 57 12.39 -3.59 -3.98
CA ALA A 57 12.50 -4.60 -2.92
C ALA A 57 11.96 -4.08 -1.59
N VAL A 58 12.32 -2.86 -1.20
CA VAL A 58 11.88 -2.24 0.06
C VAL A 58 10.36 -2.05 0.05
N SER A 59 9.80 -1.50 -1.02
CA SER A 59 8.35 -1.31 -1.13
C SER A 59 7.58 -2.64 -1.18
N GLY A 60 8.08 -3.61 -1.95
CA GLY A 60 7.52 -4.95 -2.07
C GLY A 60 7.47 -5.67 -0.73
N LEU A 61 8.57 -5.65 0.02
CA LEU A 61 8.68 -6.27 1.34
C LEU A 61 7.81 -5.53 2.37
N ALA A 62 7.85 -4.20 2.40
CA ALA A 62 7.10 -3.42 3.38
C ALA A 62 5.59 -3.68 3.27
N ALA A 63 5.06 -3.70 2.05
CA ALA A 63 3.66 -4.01 1.77
C ALA A 63 3.31 -5.49 2.07
N ALA A 64 4.21 -6.44 1.77
CA ALA A 64 4.03 -7.86 2.11
C ALA A 64 3.90 -8.07 3.62
N VAL A 65 4.79 -7.46 4.41
CA VAL A 65 4.74 -7.50 5.88
C VAL A 65 3.43 -6.91 6.39
N GLY A 66 2.96 -5.82 5.78
CA GLY A 66 1.67 -5.19 6.13
C GLY A 66 0.49 -6.12 5.87
N ALA A 67 0.45 -6.77 4.69
CA ALA A 67 -0.57 -7.74 4.34
C ALA A 67 -0.56 -8.95 5.29
N ALA A 68 0.62 -9.51 5.58
CA ALA A 68 0.78 -10.62 6.51
C ALA A 68 0.36 -10.26 7.94
N ALA A 69 0.80 -9.10 8.45
CA ALA A 69 0.45 -8.61 9.77
C ALA A 69 -1.06 -8.37 9.92
N LEU A 70 -1.72 -7.86 8.87
CA LEU A 70 -3.17 -7.71 8.82
C LEU A 70 -3.88 -9.07 8.85
N TRP A 71 -3.38 -10.05 8.07
CA TRP A 71 -3.96 -11.38 7.97
C TRP A 71 -3.85 -12.20 9.27
N LEU A 72 -2.75 -11.99 10.01
CA LEU A 72 -2.47 -12.59 11.31
C LEU A 72 -3.11 -11.83 12.49
N HIS A 73 -3.84 -10.73 12.23
CA HIS A 73 -4.49 -9.90 13.25
C HIS A 73 -3.53 -9.38 14.34
N LEU A 74 -2.27 -9.08 13.98
CA LEU A 74 -1.28 -8.60 14.95
C LEU A 74 -1.70 -7.23 15.51
N PRO A 75 -1.48 -6.97 16.82
CA PRO A 75 -1.95 -5.72 17.46
C PRO A 75 -1.24 -4.46 16.91
N TRP A 76 -0.03 -4.62 16.38
CA TRP A 76 0.75 -3.54 15.77
C TRP A 76 0.46 -3.32 14.29
N SER A 77 -0.31 -4.21 13.64
CA SER A 77 -0.61 -4.18 12.20
C SER A 77 -1.20 -2.84 11.76
N LYS A 78 -2.16 -2.30 12.53
CA LYS A 78 -2.80 -1.01 12.23
C LYS A 78 -1.79 0.13 12.10
N ARG A 79 -0.93 0.31 13.10
CA ARG A 79 0.07 1.40 13.11
C ARG A 79 1.09 1.19 11.99
N TYR A 80 1.54 -0.04 11.80
CA TYR A 80 2.48 -0.37 10.73
C TYR A 80 1.91 -0.06 9.35
N ILE A 81 0.68 -0.48 9.03
CA ILE A 81 0.06 -0.24 7.72
C ILE A 81 -0.12 1.26 7.46
N GLN A 82 -0.56 2.03 8.47
CA GLN A 82 -0.69 3.48 8.35
C GLN A 82 0.64 4.15 8.02
N VAL A 83 1.68 3.87 8.79
CA VAL A 83 3.03 4.42 8.57
C VAL A 83 3.60 3.95 7.24
N CYS A 84 3.48 2.65 6.94
CA CYS A 84 3.98 2.06 5.70
C CYS A 84 3.35 2.70 4.47
N VAL A 85 2.01 2.79 4.40
CA VAL A 85 1.32 3.40 3.26
C VAL A 85 1.69 4.88 3.13
N LEU A 86 1.79 5.62 4.25
CA LEU A 86 2.20 7.01 4.23
C LEU A 86 3.62 7.19 3.69
N VAL A 87 4.58 6.39 4.16
CA VAL A 87 5.98 6.44 3.73
C VAL A 87 6.11 6.06 2.25
N LEU A 88 5.46 4.99 1.81
CA LEU A 88 5.48 4.57 0.41
C LEU A 88 4.85 5.62 -0.51
N MET A 89 3.74 6.24 -0.06
CA MET A 89 3.09 7.31 -0.80
C MET A 89 4.01 8.53 -0.91
N ALA A 90 4.61 8.97 0.20
CA ALA A 90 5.54 10.09 0.23
C ALA A 90 6.78 9.84 -0.64
N ALA A 91 7.35 8.62 -0.56
CA ALA A 91 8.47 8.22 -1.42
C ALA A 91 8.09 8.26 -2.90
N SER A 92 6.89 7.79 -3.26
CA SER A 92 6.42 7.86 -4.66
C SER A 92 6.30 9.30 -5.15
N TRP A 93 5.79 10.21 -4.32
CA TRP A 93 5.66 11.63 -4.65
C TRP A 93 7.02 12.30 -4.76
N LEU A 94 7.97 11.94 -3.90
CA LEU A 94 9.35 12.42 -4.00
C LEU A 94 10.02 11.94 -5.29
N GLU A 95 9.89 10.66 -5.65
CA GLU A 95 10.37 10.14 -6.93
C GLU A 95 9.75 10.90 -8.11
N TYR A 96 8.44 11.17 -8.05
CA TYR A 96 7.75 11.91 -9.09
C TYR A 96 8.24 13.35 -9.24
N LEU A 97 8.37 14.08 -8.13
CA LEU A 97 8.82 15.48 -8.16
C LEU A 97 10.28 15.61 -8.58
N LEU A 98 11.14 14.61 -8.29
CA LEU A 98 12.56 14.65 -8.62
C LEU A 98 12.87 14.17 -10.05
N PHE A 99 12.13 13.17 -10.55
CA PHE A 99 12.47 12.48 -11.80
C PHE A 99 11.52 12.76 -12.97
N THR A 100 10.33 13.34 -12.73
CA THR A 100 9.44 13.73 -13.82
C THR A 100 9.95 15.01 -14.47
N ARG A 101 10.46 14.90 -15.71
CA ARG A 101 11.03 16.03 -16.47
C ARG A 101 10.24 16.38 -17.73
N THR A 102 9.16 15.66 -18.03
CA THR A 102 8.40 15.80 -19.27
C THR A 102 7.02 16.40 -19.00
N ASP A 103 6.57 17.32 -19.85
CA ASP A 103 5.26 17.99 -19.72
C ASP A 103 4.09 16.98 -19.69
N ALA A 104 4.21 15.87 -20.42
CA ALA A 104 3.23 14.78 -20.38
C ALA A 104 3.07 14.14 -18.99
N GLY A 105 4.14 14.14 -18.17
CA GLY A 105 4.09 13.57 -16.82
C GLY A 105 3.28 14.41 -15.84
N PHE A 106 3.05 15.70 -16.12
CA PHE A 106 2.23 16.58 -15.29
C PHE A 106 0.72 16.51 -15.61
N ALA A 107 0.33 15.92 -16.74
CA ALA A 107 -1.08 15.72 -17.09
C ALA A 107 -1.80 14.77 -16.11
N ASP A 108 -1.07 13.80 -15.55
CA ASP A 108 -1.60 12.80 -14.62
C ASP A 108 -1.64 13.28 -13.15
N LEU A 109 -1.11 14.47 -12.88
CA LEU A 109 -1.00 15.03 -11.53
C LEU A 109 -2.34 15.08 -10.78
N PRO A 110 -3.45 15.62 -11.33
CA PRO A 110 -4.72 15.68 -10.61
C PRO A 110 -5.26 14.29 -10.26
N PHE A 111 -5.19 13.33 -11.18
CA PHE A 111 -5.64 11.96 -10.92
C PHE A 111 -4.78 11.29 -9.84
N ARG A 112 -3.46 11.48 -9.90
CA ARG A 112 -2.52 10.96 -8.91
C ARG A 112 -2.76 11.55 -7.52
N LEU A 113 -3.03 12.85 -7.43
CA LEU A 113 -3.32 13.54 -6.17
C LEU A 113 -4.61 13.01 -5.54
N ILE A 114 -5.69 12.97 -6.32
CA ILE A 114 -6.99 12.50 -5.86
C ILE A 114 -6.90 11.03 -5.41
N SER A 115 -6.30 10.15 -6.23
CA SER A 115 -6.14 8.74 -5.88
C SER A 115 -5.28 8.53 -4.63
N SER A 116 -4.21 9.33 -4.45
CA SER A 116 -3.37 9.30 -3.24
C SER A 116 -4.17 9.65 -1.98
N ILE A 117 -4.95 10.73 -2.04
CA ILE A 117 -5.78 11.20 -0.92
C ILE A 117 -6.88 10.19 -0.61
N LEU A 118 -7.57 9.67 -1.63
CA LEU A 118 -8.63 8.69 -1.46
C LEU A 118 -8.09 7.39 -0.85
N TYR A 119 -6.95 6.91 -1.31
CA TYR A 119 -6.35 5.68 -0.78
C TYR A 119 -5.88 5.86 0.67
N LEU A 120 -5.19 6.96 0.99
CA LEU A 120 -4.81 7.27 2.37
C LEU A 120 -6.03 7.42 3.28
N GLY A 121 -7.05 8.16 2.82
CA GLY A 121 -8.32 8.32 3.52
C GLY A 121 -8.98 6.98 3.81
N PHE A 122 -9.07 6.11 2.80
CA PHE A 122 -9.60 4.75 2.96
C PHE A 122 -8.83 3.95 4.01
N VAL A 123 -7.50 3.89 3.94
CA VAL A 123 -6.66 3.13 4.89
C VAL A 123 -6.84 3.64 6.32
N TYR A 124 -6.77 4.96 6.52
CA TYR A 124 -6.85 5.56 7.85
C TYR A 124 -8.24 5.48 8.45
N LEU A 125 -9.29 5.87 7.68
CA LEU A 125 -10.67 5.81 8.14
C LEU A 125 -11.08 4.37 8.43
N TYR A 126 -10.78 3.42 7.54
CA TYR A 126 -11.14 2.02 7.73
C TYR A 126 -10.53 1.44 9.01
N LEU A 127 -9.22 1.64 9.21
CA LEU A 127 -8.52 1.11 10.39
C LEU A 127 -8.91 1.83 11.69
N GLN A 128 -9.38 3.08 11.63
CA GLN A 128 -9.89 3.81 12.80
C GLN A 128 -11.34 3.45 13.14
N LEU A 129 -12.20 3.28 12.13
CA LEU A 129 -13.62 2.99 12.31
C LEU A 129 -13.90 1.52 12.66
N THR A 130 -13.04 0.58 12.27
CA THR A 130 -13.22 -0.85 12.58
C THR A 130 -13.48 -1.15 14.07
N PRO A 131 -12.69 -0.63 15.04
CA PRO A 131 -13.00 -0.83 16.45
C PRO A 131 -14.28 -0.12 16.91
N ALA A 132 -14.59 1.07 16.36
CA ALA A 132 -15.78 1.84 16.74
C ALA A 132 -17.09 1.18 16.26
N ILE A 133 -17.11 0.67 15.03
CA ILE A 133 -18.27 -0.03 14.45
C ILE A 133 -18.59 -1.29 15.26
N LYS A 134 -17.57 -2.05 15.63
CA LYS A 134 -17.71 -3.27 16.45
C LYS A 134 -18.25 -2.98 17.87
N GLN A 135 -17.97 -1.80 18.42
CA GLN A 135 -18.52 -1.37 19.71
C GLN A 135 -19.99 -0.93 19.62
N MET A 136 -20.39 -0.23 18.54
CA MET A 136 -21.79 0.16 18.32
C MET A 136 -22.69 -1.05 18.06
N GLU A 137 -22.23 -2.02 17.27
CA GLU A 137 -22.95 -3.28 17.00
C GLU A 137 -23.19 -4.06 18.31
N ASN A 138 -22.14 -4.26 19.12
CA ASN A 138 -22.26 -4.93 20.42
C ASN A 138 -23.17 -4.19 21.42
N LYS A 139 -23.32 -2.86 21.30
CA LYS A 139 -24.20 -2.05 22.16
C LYS A 139 -25.67 -2.17 21.75
N HIS A 140 -25.95 -2.33 20.46
CA HIS A 140 -27.31 -2.55 19.96
C HIS A 140 -27.81 -4.00 20.15
N GLU A 141 -26.90 -4.98 20.17
CA GLU A 141 -27.25 -6.40 20.36
C GLU A 141 -27.54 -6.78 21.82
N LYS A 142 -27.21 -5.89 22.78
CA LYS A 142 -27.66 -6.00 24.17
C LYS A 142 -28.80 -5.00 24.42
N PRO A 143 -30.07 -5.36 24.14
CA PRO A 143 -31.17 -4.60 24.70
C PRO A 143 -31.10 -4.72 26.23
N ASN A 144 -31.24 -3.57 26.91
CA ASN A 144 -31.46 -3.51 28.35
C ASN A 144 -32.67 -4.34 28.78
#